data_AF-I7C273-F1
#
_entry.id   AF-I7C273-F1
#
_cell.length_a   1.000
_cell.length_b   1.000
_cell.length_c   1.000
_cell.angle_alpha   90.00
_cell.angle_beta   90.00
_cell.angle_gamma   90.00
#
_symmetry.space_group_name_H-M   'P 1'
#
loop_
_entity.id
_entity.type
_entity.pdbx_description
1 polymer ?
#
loop_
_entity_poly.entity_id
_entity_poly.type
_entity_poly.pdbx_seq_one_letter_code
_entity_poly.pdbx_strand_id
1 'polypeptide(L)'
;MPSMIKVSTCDLAGKALLWAVEMVDGPIPQAAGQLQLPLGGQAIDDATGEHLIQKHGMWIERGYSWPWLACVSGHPLDRQPGDTRAEAAARAVVHHARGETINVPKELCQ
;
A
#
# COMPACT_ATOMS: atom_id res chain seq x y z
N MET A 1 4.15 -20.47 -14.47
CA MET A 1 4.16 -19.00 -14.30
C MET A 1 2.99 -18.63 -13.40
N PRO A 2 3.19 -17.80 -12.36
CA PRO A 2 2.08 -17.36 -11.52
C PRO A 2 1.03 -16.64 -12.39
N SER A 3 -0.25 -16.89 -12.12
CA SER A 3 -1.34 -16.26 -12.84
C SER A 3 -1.48 -14.84 -12.31
N MET A 4 -1.24 -13.83 -13.16
CA MET A 4 -1.43 -12.43 -12.77
C MET A 4 -2.86 -12.00 -13.07
N ILE A 5 -3.47 -11.26 -12.14
CA ILE A 5 -4.77 -10.62 -12.32
C ILE A 5 -4.63 -9.11 -12.26
N LYS A 6 -5.43 -8.41 -13.06
CA LYS A 6 -5.50 -6.95 -13.05
C LYS A 6 -6.43 -6.52 -11.93
N VAL A 7 -5.92 -5.75 -10.98
CA VAL A 7 -6.65 -5.26 -9.80
C VAL A 7 -6.55 -3.74 -9.74
N SER A 8 -7.62 -3.08 -9.29
CA SER A 8 -7.56 -1.65 -9.06
C SER A 8 -6.69 -1.35 -7.85
N THR A 9 -5.87 -0.30 -7.94
CA THR A 9 -4.93 0.06 -6.88
C THR A 9 -5.65 0.44 -5.58
N CYS A 10 -6.87 0.98 -5.67
CA CYS A 10 -7.69 1.29 -4.49
C CYS A 10 -8.28 0.04 -3.81
N ASP A 11 -8.33 -1.10 -4.50
CA ASP A 11 -8.85 -2.37 -3.96
C ASP A 11 -7.73 -3.27 -3.42
N LEU A 12 -6.47 -2.86 -3.55
CA LEU A 12 -5.33 -3.63 -3.04
C LEU A 12 -5.34 -3.64 -1.52
N ALA A 13 -5.35 -4.84 -0.95
CA ALA A 13 -5.26 -5.04 0.49
C ALA A 13 -4.30 -6.21 0.82
N GLY A 14 -3.95 -6.31 2.10
CA GLY A 14 -3.18 -7.42 2.66
C GLY A 14 -1.88 -7.71 1.90
N LYS A 15 -1.68 -8.99 1.54
CA LYS A 15 -0.45 -9.47 0.91
C LYS A 15 -0.23 -8.88 -0.49
N ALA A 16 -1.30 -8.68 -1.25
CA ALA A 16 -1.21 -8.07 -2.58
C ALA A 16 -0.72 -6.63 -2.50
N LEU A 17 -1.19 -5.87 -1.50
CA LEU A 17 -0.74 -4.50 -1.27
C LEU A 17 0.73 -4.45 -0.84
N LEU A 18 1.13 -5.29 0.11
CA LEU A 18 2.53 -5.36 0.56
C LEU A 18 3.48 -5.69 -0.60
N TRP A 19 3.13 -6.69 -1.40
CA TRP A 19 3.91 -7.05 -2.60
C TRP A 19 3.99 -5.89 -3.60
N ALA A 20 2.87 -5.20 -3.84
CA ALA A 20 2.84 -4.07 -4.77
C ALA A 20 3.72 -2.91 -4.28
N VAL A 21 3.75 -2.64 -2.96
CA VAL A 21 4.64 -1.65 -2.36
C VAL A 21 6.10 -2.06 -2.53
N GLU A 22 6.47 -3.30 -2.22
CA GLU A 22 7.86 -3.76 -2.38
C GLU A 22 8.34 -3.69 -3.83
N MET A 23 7.46 -3.96 -4.79
CA MET A 23 7.72 -3.86 -6.23
C MET A 23 7.92 -2.42 -6.73
N VAL A 24 7.44 -1.42 -5.98
CA VAL A 24 7.52 0.00 -6.34
C VAL A 24 8.64 0.70 -5.57
N ASP A 25 8.67 0.49 -4.27
CA ASP A 25 9.47 1.28 -3.33
C ASP A 25 10.75 0.57 -2.87
N GLY A 26 10.90 -0.70 -3.27
CA GLY A 26 11.96 -1.60 -2.82
C GLY A 26 11.59 -2.35 -1.53
N PRO A 27 12.47 -3.24 -1.04
CA PRO A 27 12.22 -3.99 0.18
C PRO A 27 11.98 -3.03 1.35
N ILE A 28 10.87 -3.23 2.06
CA ILE A 28 10.51 -2.42 3.22
C ILE A 28 11.55 -2.67 4.33
N PRO A 29 12.16 -1.62 4.92
CA PRO A 29 13.15 -1.79 5.96
C PRO A 29 12.54 -2.52 7.15
N GLN A 30 13.04 -3.72 7.41
CA GLN A 30 12.59 -4.56 8.51
C GLN A 30 13.03 -3.92 9.83
N ALA A 31 12.09 -3.72 10.76
CA ALA A 31 12.42 -3.22 12.09
C ALA A 31 13.47 -4.15 12.73
N ALA A 32 14.62 -3.60 13.10
CA ALA A 32 15.73 -4.37 13.65
C ALA A 32 15.31 -5.04 14.97
N GLY A 33 15.31 -6.38 15.02
CA GLY A 33 15.17 -7.15 16.26
C GLY A 33 13.91 -8.01 16.44
N GLN A 34 13.01 -8.13 15.45
CA GLN A 34 11.87 -9.05 15.54
C GLN A 34 12.10 -10.36 14.77
N LEU A 35 11.93 -11.50 15.46
CA LEU A 35 11.87 -12.84 14.87
C LEU A 35 10.64 -12.94 13.95
N GLN A 36 10.87 -13.23 12.67
CA GLN A 36 9.82 -13.39 11.67
C GLN A 36 9.18 -14.77 11.80
N LEU A 37 7.92 -14.80 12.24
CA LEU A 37 7.05 -15.97 12.06
C LEU A 37 6.54 -16.01 10.61
N PRO A 38 6.33 -17.21 10.03
CA PRO A 38 5.84 -17.33 8.66
C PRO A 38 4.49 -16.62 8.52
N LEU A 39 4.49 -15.59 7.67
CA LEU A 39 3.43 -14.62 7.37
C LEU A 39 2.03 -15.21 7.14
N GLY A 40 1.28 -15.37 8.24
CA GLY A 40 -0.18 -15.47 8.25
C GLY A 40 -0.80 -14.07 8.32
N GLY A 41 -1.16 -13.49 7.17
CA GLY A 41 -2.10 -12.37 7.10
C GLY A 41 -1.62 -10.96 7.48
N GLN A 42 -0.34 -10.60 7.30
CA GLN A 42 0.11 -9.25 7.66
C GLN A 42 -0.38 -8.19 6.65
N ALA A 43 -1.36 -7.39 7.11
CA ALA A 43 -1.59 -6.05 6.60
C ALA A 43 -0.35 -5.17 6.86
N ILE A 44 -0.25 -4.06 6.14
CA ILE A 44 0.84 -3.09 6.34
C ILE A 44 0.71 -2.51 7.74
N ASP A 45 1.80 -2.57 8.51
CA ASP A 45 1.85 -2.04 9.87
C ASP A 45 2.03 -0.52 9.88
N ASP A 46 1.70 0.10 11.02
CA ASP A 46 1.75 1.55 11.17
C ASP A 46 3.18 2.11 10.99
N ALA A 47 4.20 1.34 11.39
CA ALA A 47 5.59 1.72 11.23
C ALA A 47 6.00 1.82 9.75
N THR A 48 5.62 0.83 8.93
CA THR A 48 5.82 0.88 7.48
C THR A 48 5.02 2.02 6.86
N GLY A 49 3.76 2.19 7.27
CA GLY A 49 2.91 3.28 6.80
C GLY A 49 3.55 4.66 7.03
N GLU A 50 4.04 4.92 8.24
CA GLU A 50 4.68 6.19 8.58
C GLU A 50 6.01 6.39 7.82
N HIS A 51 6.79 5.32 7.62
CA HIS A 51 7.99 5.38 6.79
C HIS A 51 7.66 5.81 5.35
N LEU A 52 6.62 5.22 4.74
CA LEU A 52 6.18 5.56 3.39
C LEU A 52 5.70 7.02 3.31
N ILE A 53 4.96 7.49 4.31
CA ILE A 53 4.47 8.88 4.38
C ILE A 53 5.65 9.85 4.40
N GLN A 54 6.64 9.60 5.26
CA GLN A 54 7.82 10.46 5.39
C GLN A 54 8.70 10.43 4.15
N LYS A 55 8.95 9.23 3.59
CA LYS A 55 9.80 9.04 2.41
C LYS A 55 9.25 9.75 1.17
N HIS A 56 7.95 9.68 0.97
CA HIS A 56 7.29 10.25 -0.22
C HIS A 56 6.74 11.66 0.00
N GLY A 57 6.93 12.27 1.17
CA GLY A 57 6.38 13.60 1.48
C GLY A 57 4.86 13.63 1.33
N MET A 58 4.21 12.52 1.67
CA MET A 58 2.84 12.24 1.27
C MET A 58 1.85 13.04 2.10
N TRP A 59 0.82 13.56 1.43
CA TRP A 59 -0.30 14.14 2.12
C TRP A 59 -1.27 13.05 2.56
N ILE A 60 -1.67 13.07 3.84
CA ILE A 60 -2.58 12.10 4.41
C ILE A 60 -3.56 12.77 5.38
N GLU A 61 -4.85 12.49 5.22
CA GLU A 61 -5.91 13.08 6.01
C GLU A 61 -7.03 12.09 6.29
N ARG A 62 -7.90 12.43 7.25
CA ARG A 62 -9.14 11.70 7.46
C ARG A 62 -10.18 12.15 6.45
N GLY A 63 -10.80 11.19 5.75
CA GLY A 63 -11.88 11.46 4.83
C GLY A 63 -13.25 11.44 5.52
N TYR A 64 -14.27 11.95 4.81
CA TYR A 64 -15.66 11.84 5.23
C TYR A 64 -16.27 10.48 4.84
N SER A 65 -16.12 10.08 3.58
CA SER A 65 -16.65 8.81 3.06
C SER A 65 -15.71 7.62 3.30
N TRP A 66 -14.43 7.88 3.56
CA TRP A 66 -13.38 6.88 3.79
C TRP A 66 -12.59 7.26 5.04
N PRO A 67 -12.18 6.32 5.91
CA PRO A 67 -11.46 6.64 7.15
C PRO A 67 -10.18 7.43 6.91
N TRP A 68 -9.42 7.06 5.89
CA TRP A 68 -8.17 7.71 5.50
C TRP A 68 -8.09 7.91 3.99
N LEU A 69 -7.52 9.05 3.61
CA LEU A 69 -7.20 9.42 2.23
C LEU A 69 -5.75 9.85 2.17
N ALA A 70 -5.00 9.31 1.22
CA ALA A 70 -3.59 9.64 1.04
C ALA A 70 -3.26 9.98 -0.42
N CYS A 71 -2.31 10.87 -0.64
CA CYS A 71 -1.90 11.31 -1.97
C CYS A 71 -0.42 11.70 -1.98
N VAL A 72 0.34 11.12 -2.91
CA VAL A 72 1.76 11.46 -3.11
C VAL A 72 1.92 12.66 -4.05
N SER A 73 1.10 12.78 -5.10
CA SER A 73 1.23 13.83 -6.11
C SER A 73 0.73 15.21 -5.65
N GLY A 74 -0.03 15.27 -4.55
CA GLY A 74 -0.74 16.47 -4.10
C GLY A 74 -2.01 16.79 -4.91
N HIS A 75 -2.32 16.04 -5.97
CA HIS A 75 -3.53 16.25 -6.76
C HIS A 75 -4.76 15.61 -6.11
N PRO A 76 -5.88 16.33 -5.95
CA PRO A 76 -7.06 15.80 -5.27
C PRO A 76 -7.67 14.55 -5.90
N LEU A 77 -7.46 14.32 -7.19
CA LEU A 77 -8.00 13.17 -7.92
C LEU A 77 -7.16 11.90 -7.75
N ASP A 78 -5.91 12.01 -7.32
CA ASP A 78 -5.00 10.87 -7.12
C ASP A 78 -5.11 10.29 -5.69
N ARG A 79 -6.07 10.77 -4.90
CA ARG A 79 -6.25 10.35 -3.51
C ARG A 79 -6.67 8.89 -3.45
N GLN A 80 -5.91 8.09 -2.73
CA GLN A 80 -6.23 6.69 -2.49
C GLN A 80 -6.89 6.52 -1.12
N PRO A 81 -8.03 5.81 -1.05
CA PRO A 81 -8.69 5.50 0.20
C PRO A 81 -8.02 4.31 0.89
N GLY A 82 -8.14 4.26 2.22
CA GLY A 82 -7.79 3.08 3.01
C GLY A 82 -8.56 3.04 4.33
N ASP A 83 -8.76 1.83 4.85
CA ASP A 83 -9.41 1.63 6.16
C ASP A 83 -8.47 2.04 7.30
N THR A 84 -7.16 1.87 7.07
CA THR A 84 -6.11 2.35 7.96
C THR A 84 -5.25 3.42 7.30
N ARG A 85 -4.56 4.22 8.13
CA ARG A 85 -3.62 5.24 7.66
C ARG A 85 -2.49 4.61 6.83
N ALA A 86 -1.95 3.49 7.29
CA ALA A 86 -0.88 2.77 6.61
C ALA A 86 -1.32 2.20 5.26
N GLU A 87 -2.53 1.65 5.19
CA GLU A 87 -3.10 1.13 3.95
C GLU A 87 -3.35 2.24 2.91
N ALA A 88 -3.94 3.36 3.33
CA ALA A 88 -4.14 4.50 2.45
C ALA A 88 -2.79 5.00 1.88
N ALA A 89 -1.78 5.12 2.75
CA ALA A 89 -0.44 5.54 2.35
C ALA A 89 0.19 4.60 1.33
N ALA A 90 0.13 3.29 1.60
CA ALA A 90 0.66 2.27 0.70
C ALA A 90 -0.03 2.28 -0.67
N ARG A 91 -1.36 2.35 -0.70
CA ARG A 91 -2.11 2.46 -1.96
C ARG A 91 -1.74 3.71 -2.73
N ALA A 92 -1.55 4.84 -2.05
CA ALA A 92 -1.13 6.10 -2.69
C ALA A 92 0.26 6.00 -3.34
N VAL A 93 1.22 5.32 -2.71
CA VAL A 93 2.55 5.05 -3.30
C VAL A 93 2.43 4.20 -4.54
N VAL A 94 1.68 3.08 -4.47
CA VAL A 94 1.49 2.19 -5.61
C VAL A 94 0.76 2.92 -6.74
N HIS A 95 -0.25 3.71 -6.43
CA HIS A 95 -1.02 4.47 -7.42
C HIS A 95 -0.14 5.52 -8.11
N HIS A 96 0.69 6.24 -7.36
CA HIS A 96 1.60 7.21 -7.92
C HIS A 96 2.59 6.59 -8.91
N ALA A 97 3.07 5.37 -8.63
CA ALA A 97 4.05 4.70 -9.46
C ALA A 97 3.47 3.86 -10.62
N ARG A 98 2.28 3.29 -10.45
CA ARG A 98 1.68 2.31 -11.40
C ARG A 98 0.34 2.75 -11.98
N GLY A 99 -0.28 3.80 -11.45
CA GLY A 99 -1.59 4.30 -11.85
C GLY A 99 -2.75 3.55 -11.20
N GLU A 100 -3.92 3.64 -11.84
CA GLU A 100 -5.20 3.14 -11.32
C GLU A 100 -5.31 1.61 -11.19
N THR A 101 -4.47 0.88 -11.93
CA THR A 101 -4.53 -0.59 -11.97
C THR A 101 -3.15 -1.21 -12.03
N ILE A 102 -2.97 -2.33 -11.34
CA ILE A 102 -1.73 -3.10 -11.32
C ILE A 102 -2.02 -4.60 -11.58
N ASN A 103 -1.06 -5.30 -12.18
CA ASN A 103 -1.10 -6.75 -12.28
C ASN A 103 -0.43 -7.36 -11.04
N VAL A 104 -1.20 -8.11 -10.26
CA VAL A 104 -0.74 -8.79 -9.04
C VAL A 104 -0.91 -10.30 -9.19
N PRO A 105 -0.03 -11.12 -8.58
CA PRO A 105 -0.21 -12.56 -8.55
C PRO A 105 -1.53 -12.93 -7.86
N LYS A 106 -2.35 -13.76 -8.51
CA LYS A 106 -3.69 -14.13 -8.07
C LYS A 106 -3.71 -14.75 -6.67
N GLU A 107 -2.67 -15.49 -6.34
CA GLU A 107 -2.46 -16.11 -5.04
C GLU A 107 -2.34 -15.11 -3.87
N LEU A 108 -2.04 -13.83 -4.15
CA LEU A 108 -1.92 -12.79 -3.12
C LEU A 108 -3.23 -12.04 -2.86
N CYS A 109 -4.25 -12.23 -3.71
CA CYS A 109 -5.55 -11.57 -3.62
C CYS A 109 -6.63 -12.47 -2.99
N GLN A 110 -6.23 -13.50 -2.24
CA GLN A 110 -7.13 -14.46 -1.59
C GLN A 110 -7.57 -14.02 -0.21
#